data_AF-A0A1A8JSK9-F1
#
_entry.id   AF-A0A1A8JSK9-F1
#
_cell.length_a   1.000
_cell.length_b   1.000
_cell.length_c   1.000
_cell.angle_alpha   90.00
_cell.angle_beta   90.00
_cell.angle_gamma   90.00
#
_symmetry.space_group_name_H-M   'P 1'
#
loop_
_entity.id
_entity.type
_entity.pdbx_description
1 polymer ?
#
loop_
_entity_poly.entity_id
_entity_poly.type
_entity_poly.pdbx_seq_one_letter_code
_entity_poly.pdbx_strand_id
1 'polypeptide(L)' 'EIQKLQMMSHKAGNAKVVGVLSDFDFCQKAIKRMFGESGLTGSLAVEYGTVLSTANSINWARLLPQVVYHSSAYLDLCR' A
#
# COMPACT_ATOMS: atom_id res chain seq x y z
N GLU A 1 2.53 -15.67 -11.48
CA GLU A 1 3.79 -15.96 -10.76
C GLU A 1 4.70 -14.75 -10.53
N ILE A 2 5.02 -13.94 -11.55
CA ILE A 2 5.98 -12.81 -11.42
C ILE A 2 5.64 -11.84 -10.28
N GLN A 3 4.38 -11.40 -10.17
CA GLN A 3 3.95 -10.47 -9.10
C GLN A 3 4.16 -11.06 -7.70
N LYS A 4 3.84 -12.33 -7.52
CA LYS A 4 4.07 -13.05 -6.25
C LYS A 4 5.57 -13.11 -5.94
N LEU A 5 6.41 -13.44 -6.92
CA LEU A 5 7.86 -13.44 -6.76
C LEU A 5 8.39 -12.05 -6.38
N GLN A 6 7.93 -10.99 -7.05
CA GLN A 6 8.31 -9.61 -6.72
C GLN A 6 7.97 -9.27 -5.27
N MET A 7 6.76 -9.58 -4.81
CA MET A 7 6.33 -9.33 -3.43
C MET A 7 7.16 -10.14 -2.42
N MET A 8 7.37 -11.44 -2.68
CA MET A 8 8.03 -12.36 -1.74
C MET A 8 9.55 -12.21 -1.69
N SER A 9 10.17 -11.73 -2.78
CA SER A 9 11.63 -11.58 -2.89
C SER A 9 12.19 -10.35 -2.16
N HIS A 10 11.32 -9.45 -1.70
CA HIS A 10 11.74 -8.24 -1.03
C HIS A 10 12.37 -8.57 0.33
N LYS A 11 13.66 -8.22 0.50
CA LYS A 11 14.47 -8.60 1.68
C LYS A 11 14.45 -7.58 2.82
N ALA A 12 13.75 -6.46 2.69
CA ALA A 12 13.73 -5.46 3.75
C ALA A 12 12.91 -5.95 4.95
N GLY A 13 13.47 -5.82 6.16
CA GLY A 13 12.86 -6.33 7.39
C GLY A 13 11.57 -5.61 7.84
N ASN A 14 11.19 -4.52 7.16
CA ASN A 14 10.01 -3.72 7.46
C ASN A 14 8.78 -4.10 6.59
N ALA A 15 8.88 -5.10 5.72
CA ALA A 15 7.77 -5.56 4.90
C ALA A 15 7.53 -7.06 5.08
N LYS A 16 6.25 -7.44 5.18
CA LYS A 16 5.82 -8.84 5.25
C LYS A 16 4.64 -9.08 4.33
N VAL A 17 4.76 -10.09 3.48
CA VAL A 17 3.68 -10.54 2.61
C VAL A 17 2.87 -11.60 3.33
N VAL A 18 1.55 -11.42 3.38
CA VAL A 18 0.62 -12.37 3.98
C VAL A 18 -0.24 -12.96 2.87
N GLY A 19 -0.06 -14.27 2.63
CA GLY A 19 -0.92 -15.02 1.72
C GLY A 19 -2.24 -15.38 2.40
N VAL A 20 -3.37 -15.06 1.76
CA VAL A 20 -4.71 -15.37 2.27
C VAL A 20 -5.31 -16.45 1.37
N LEU A 21 -5.80 -17.54 1.96
CA LEU A 21 -6.49 -18.63 1.26
C LEU A 21 -7.95 -18.24 0.98
N SER A 22 -8.13 -17.19 0.18
CA SER A 22 -9.42 -16.65 -0.24
C SER A 22 -9.24 -15.83 -1.52
N ASP A 23 -10.28 -15.13 -1.97
CA ASP A 23 -10.23 -14.25 -3.13
C ASP A 23 -9.77 -12.81 -2.80
N PHE A 24 -9.63 -12.00 -3.86
CA PHE A 24 -9.18 -10.61 -3.75
C PHE A 24 -10.21 -9.71 -3.05
N ASP A 25 -11.51 -9.92 -3.30
CA ASP A 25 -12.57 -9.10 -2.72
C ASP A 25 -12.67 -9.31 -1.20
N PHE A 26 -12.50 -10.55 -0.75
CA PHE A 26 -12.34 -10.87 0.66
C PHE A 26 -11.19 -10.09 1.29
N CYS A 27 -10.02 -10.07 0.65
CA CYS A 27 -8.86 -9.33 1.15
C CYS A 27 -9.16 -7.82 1.27
N GLN A 28 -9.84 -7.24 0.27
CA GLN A 28 -10.23 -5.82 0.31
C GLN A 28 -11.23 -5.52 1.43
N LYS A 29 -12.25 -6.35 1.61
CA LYS A 29 -13.25 -6.21 2.67
C LYS A 29 -12.64 -6.38 4.06
N ALA A 30 -11.75 -7.36 4.23
CA ALA A 30 -11.06 -7.62 5.49
C ALA A 30 -10.24 -6.41 5.94
N ILE A 31 -9.41 -5.83 5.05
CA ILE A 31 -8.62 -4.63 5.37
C ILE A 31 -9.55 -3.47 5.72
N LYS A 32 -10.60 -3.20 4.92
CA LYS A 32 -11.56 -2.13 5.23
C LYS A 32 -12.21 -2.30 6.61
N ARG A 33 -12.57 -3.53 6.97
CA ARG A 33 -13.12 -3.84 8.30
C ARG A 33 -12.11 -3.54 9.40
N MET A 34 -10.85 -3.98 9.26
CA MET A 34 -9.80 -3.71 10.26
C MET A 34 -9.56 -2.22 10.47
N PHE A 35 -9.60 -1.41 9.40
CA PHE A 35 -9.48 0.05 9.50
C PHE A 35 -10.69 0.72 10.17
N GLY A 36 -11.89 0.12 10.09
CA GLY A 36 -13.10 0.61 10.74
C GLY A 36 -13.28 0.14 12.18
N GLU A 37 -12.45 -0.79 12.65
CA GLU A 37 -12.57 -1.40 13.98
C GLU A 37 -11.75 -0.60 15.01
N SER A 38 -12.44 0.30 15.73
CA SER A 38 -11.83 1.19 16.72
C SER A 38 -11.14 0.44 17.87
N GLY A 39 -11.67 -0.72 18.27
CA GLY A 39 -11.06 -1.57 19.28
C GLY A 39 -9.68 -2.10 18.86
N LEU A 40 -9.57 -2.56 17.61
CA LEU A 40 -8.32 -3.06 17.04
C LEU A 40 -7.30 -1.93 16.86
N THR A 41 -7.73 -0.78 16.34
CA THR A 41 -6.82 0.37 16.19
C THR A 41 -6.36 0.90 17.54
N GLY A 42 -7.24 0.92 18.55
CA GLY A 42 -6.90 1.28 19.92
C GLY A 42 -5.88 0.32 20.55
N SER A 43 -6.07 -1.00 20.41
CA SER A 43 -5.12 -1.98 20.94
C SER A 43 -3.77 -1.91 20.24
N LEU A 44 -3.74 -1.72 18.91
CA LEU A 44 -2.48 -1.53 18.17
C LEU A 44 -1.71 -0.28 18.63
N ALA A 45 -2.43 0.81 18.91
CA ALA A 45 -1.81 2.04 19.40
C ALA A 45 -1.27 1.88 20.84
N VAL A 46 -2.03 1.24 21.74
CA VAL A 46 -1.65 1.11 23.16
C VAL A 46 -0.60 0.02 23.38
N GLU A 47 -0.80 -1.17 22.80
CA GLU A 47 0.05 -2.34 23.05
C GLU A 47 1.33 -2.33 22.19
N TYR A 48 1.24 -1.78 20.98
CA TYR A 48 2.34 -1.85 20.00
C TYR A 48 2.81 -0.48 19.51
N GLY A 49 2.27 0.63 20.03
CA GLY A 49 2.67 1.98 19.63
C GLY A 49 2.49 2.26 18.13
N THR A 50 1.57 1.57 17.47
CA THR A 50 1.47 1.55 16.00
C THR A 50 0.08 1.98 15.54
N VAL A 51 0.02 2.70 14.41
CA VAL A 51 -1.23 3.11 13.76
C VAL A 51 -1.33 2.50 12.37
N LEU A 52 -2.53 2.05 12.00
CA LEU A 52 -2.79 1.53 10.66
C LEU A 52 -2.78 2.67 9.63
N SER A 53 -2.09 2.46 8.51
CA SER A 53 -2.05 3.38 7.38
C SER A 53 -2.20 2.65 6.05
N THR A 54 -2.71 3.33 5.03
CA THR A 54 -2.97 2.75 3.70
C THR A 54 -2.09 3.39 2.64
N ALA A 55 -1.58 2.58 1.72
CA ALA A 55 -1.02 3.02 0.47
C ALA A 55 -1.99 2.69 -0.67
N ASN A 56 -2.73 3.68 -1.16
CA ASN A 56 -3.78 3.49 -2.17
C ASN A 56 -3.80 4.64 -3.19
N SER A 57 -4.77 4.66 -4.10
CA SER A 57 -4.83 5.62 -5.21
C SER A 57 -5.21 7.05 -4.81
N ILE A 58 -5.85 7.26 -3.66
CA ILE A 58 -6.28 8.60 -3.22
C ILE A 58 -5.16 9.40 -2.52
N ASN A 59 -4.01 8.77 -2.28
CA ASN A 59 -2.87 9.46 -1.71
C ASN A 59 -2.28 10.47 -2.70
N TRP A 60 -2.42 11.77 -2.41
CA TRP A 60 -1.94 12.89 -3.24
C TRP A 60 -0.44 12.79 -3.57
N ALA A 61 0.38 12.25 -2.67
CA ALA A 61 1.81 12.08 -2.90
C ALA A 61 2.11 11.13 -4.08
N ARG A 62 1.16 10.27 -4.51
CA ARG A 62 1.30 9.46 -5.73
C ARG A 62 1.13 10.28 -7.01
N LEU A 63 0.43 11.40 -6.97
CA LEU A 63 0.19 12.26 -8.13
C LEU A 63 1.42 13.11 -8.47
N LEU A 64 2.15 13.57 -7.46
CA LEU A 64 3.27 14.48 -7.65
C LEU A 64 4.36 13.93 -8.60
N PRO A 65 4.88 12.69 -8.42
CA PRO A 65 5.83 12.12 -9.37
C PRO A 65 5.25 11.96 -10.78
N GLN A 66 3.93 11.75 -10.88
CA GLN A 66 3.27 11.61 -12.18
C GLN A 66 3.31 12.89 -12.99
N VAL A 67 3.02 14.02 -12.34
CA VAL A 67 3.14 15.35 -12.96
C VAL A 67 4.56 15.59 -13.47
N VAL A 68 5.57 15.27 -12.64
CA VAL A 68 6.98 15.51 -12.96
C VAL A 68 7.41 14.74 -14.21
N TYR A 69 7.13 13.44 -14.31
CA TYR A 69 7.58 12.69 -15.50
C TYR A 69 6.81 13.10 -16.76
N HIS A 70 5.55 13.52 -16.65
CA HIS A 70 4.80 14.04 -17.79
C HIS A 70 5.41 15.34 -18.32
N SER A 71 5.76 16.28 -17.42
CA SER A 71 6.47 17.50 -17.81
C SER A 71 7.82 17.20 -18.45
N SER A 72 8.60 16.27 -17.88
CA SER A 72 9.89 15.85 -18.44
C SER A 72 9.74 15.28 -19.86
N ALA A 73 8.82 14.33 -20.04
CA ALA A 73 8.59 13.68 -21.33
C ALA A 73 8.15 14.68 -22.42
N TYR A 74 7.35 15.69 -22.05
CA TYR A 74 6.99 16.76 -22.97
C TYR A 74 8.20 17.60 -23.40
N LEU A 75 9.07 17.96 -22.45
CA LEU A 75 10.30 18.69 -22.76
C LEU A 75 11.25 17.87 -23.63
N ASP A 76 11.32 16.56 -23.44
CA ASP A 76 12.11 15.66 -24.29
C ASP A 76 11.53 15.55 -25.71
N LEU A 77 10.21 15.64 -25.88
CA LEU A 77 9.56 15.65 -27.20
C LEU A 77 9.79 16.97 -27.96
N CYS A 78 9.87 18.10 -27.26
CA CYS A 78 10.09 19.42 -27.86
C CYS A 78 11.57 19.75 -28.14
N ARG A 79 12.50 18.87 -27.74
CA ARG A 79 13.92 18.94 -28.09
C ARG A 79 14.18 18.37 -29.47
#